data_AF-B4CWM0-F1
#
_entry.id   AF-B4CWM0-F1
#
_cell.length_a   1.000
_cell.length_b   1.000
_cell.length_c   1.000
_cell.angle_alpha   90.00
_cell.angle_beta   90.00
_cell.angle_gamma   90.00
#
_symmetry.space_group_name_H-M   'P 1'
#
loop_
_entity.id
_entity.type
_entity.pdbx_description
1 polymer ?
#
loop_
_entity_poly.entity_id
_entity_poly.type
_entity_poly.pdbx_seq_one_letter_code
_entity_poly.pdbx_strand_id
1 'polypeptide(L)'
;MTPSYHAQTGSVLALGQNVFYNNKKPGFKGDQPPRWPMYAVWKDGAWGSRQKLEWDDPRGSQMYSNNCGQRVMMPNGEVMMSFTFGVKNKPRAVCGVRCSFDGRQLLVKEIGPELTNSVGRGLLEPSVTYFQKRFYLTIRAEDNHGYVAVSDDGLHYEPQQAWAWDDGAPLIMSTTQQHWLTHSDALFLVYTRRDATNLKVMRWRAPMWVAQVDPKTLRLIRATERVVLPLIGDGVNAGDLVPMMGNFGVNSVSETESWVTDGSWCPKAGNRGELQLARIKWSRPNRLAT
;
A
#
# COMPACT_ATOMS: atom_id res chain seq x y z
N MET A 1 -2.17 4.30 8.22
CA MET A 1 -1.28 3.67 9.21
C MET A 1 -1.43 2.19 9.02
N THR A 2 -0.32 1.46 8.98
CA THR A 2 -0.32 0.01 8.83
C THR A 2 0.52 -0.55 9.97
N PRO A 3 -0.05 -1.27 10.95
CA PRO A 3 0.73 -1.95 11.99
C PRO A 3 1.38 -3.22 11.43
N SER A 4 2.52 -3.62 11.99
CA SER A 4 3.22 -4.85 11.61
C SER A 4 3.94 -5.44 12.82
N TYR A 5 3.74 -6.72 13.08
CA TYR A 5 4.41 -7.43 14.17
C TYR A 5 5.85 -7.78 13.77
N HIS A 6 6.79 -7.52 14.68
CA HIS A 6 8.20 -7.83 14.52
C HIS A 6 8.60 -8.92 15.53
N ALA A 7 8.74 -10.15 15.02
CA ALA A 7 8.88 -11.35 15.85
C ALA A 7 10.15 -11.33 16.72
N GLN A 8 11.26 -10.84 16.18
CA GLN A 8 12.57 -10.84 16.85
C GLN A 8 12.58 -9.98 18.11
N THR A 9 11.72 -8.97 18.19
CA THR A 9 11.67 -8.03 19.31
C THR A 9 10.40 -8.15 20.13
N GLY A 10 9.44 -8.99 19.70
CA GLY A 10 8.12 -9.15 20.32
C GLY A 10 7.31 -7.86 20.36
N SER A 11 7.40 -7.01 19.32
CA SER A 11 6.75 -5.71 19.30
C SER A 11 5.97 -5.45 18.01
N VAL A 12 5.05 -4.49 18.05
CA VAL A 12 4.29 -4.04 16.86
C VAL A 12 4.77 -2.65 16.46
N LEU A 13 5.25 -2.52 15.23
CA LEU A 13 5.59 -1.24 14.62
C LEU A 13 4.38 -0.68 13.87
N ALA A 14 3.85 0.44 14.34
CA ALA A 14 2.84 1.21 13.61
C ALA A 14 3.49 2.40 12.93
N LEU A 15 3.42 2.44 11.61
CA LEU A 15 3.98 3.52 10.79
C LEU A 15 2.86 4.26 10.04
N GLY A 16 3.01 5.58 9.95
CA GLY A 16 2.14 6.52 9.25
C GLY A 16 2.94 7.74 8.81
N GLN A 17 2.31 8.91 8.77
CA GLN A 17 2.96 10.16 8.36
C GLN A 17 2.33 11.37 9.05
N ASN A 18 3.08 12.47 9.16
CA ASN A 18 2.51 13.75 9.57
C ASN A 18 1.72 14.38 8.40
N VAL A 19 0.40 14.52 8.56
CA VAL A 19 -0.47 15.20 7.58
C VAL A 19 -1.23 16.33 8.24
N PHE A 20 -1.40 17.43 7.51
CA PHE A 20 -1.99 18.66 8.03
C PHE A 20 -3.28 18.98 7.29
N TYR A 21 -4.41 18.79 7.97
CA TYR A 21 -5.73 19.13 7.44
C TYR A 21 -6.04 20.62 7.61
N ASN A 22 -6.87 21.12 6.70
CA ASN A 22 -7.40 22.47 6.79
C ASN A 22 -8.58 22.48 7.79
N ASN A 23 -8.60 23.44 8.71
CA ASN A 23 -9.65 23.54 9.73
C ASN A 23 -10.94 24.21 9.22
N LYS A 24 -10.88 24.90 8.08
CA LYS A 24 -11.98 25.72 7.53
C LYS A 24 -12.66 25.10 6.31
N LYS A 25 -11.97 24.24 5.56
CA LYS A 25 -12.51 23.57 4.36
C LYS A 25 -12.01 22.13 4.25
N PRO A 26 -12.75 21.22 3.60
CA PRO A 26 -12.29 19.86 3.35
C PRO A 26 -10.94 19.83 2.65
N GLY A 27 -10.06 18.93 3.09
CA GLY A 27 -8.78 18.67 2.47
C GLY A 27 -7.57 19.20 3.26
N PHE A 28 -6.45 19.21 2.57
CA PHE A 28 -5.13 19.51 3.11
C PHE A 28 -4.88 21.02 3.22
N LYS A 29 -4.04 21.45 4.17
CA LYS A 29 -3.47 22.81 4.14
C LYS A 29 -2.66 22.98 2.84
N GLY A 30 -2.75 24.16 2.22
CA GLY A 30 -2.07 24.45 0.95
C GLY A 30 -0.55 24.60 1.13
N ASP A 31 -0.14 25.37 2.14
CA ASP A 31 1.25 25.45 2.57
C ASP A 31 1.48 24.43 3.69
N GLN A 32 1.98 23.25 3.32
CA GLN A 32 2.31 22.21 4.28
C GLN A 32 3.79 22.29 4.65
N PRO A 33 4.13 22.14 5.94
CA PRO A 33 5.51 21.84 6.31
C PRO A 33 5.94 20.51 5.67
N PRO A 34 7.25 20.21 5.63
CA PRO A 34 7.72 18.94 5.07
C PRO A 34 7.06 17.74 5.74
N ARG A 35 6.88 16.67 4.96
CA ARG A 35 6.22 15.44 5.44
C ARG A 35 7.22 14.30 5.56
N TRP A 36 7.11 13.55 6.63
CA TRP A 36 7.98 12.43 6.96
C TRP A 36 7.19 11.31 7.63
N PRO A 37 7.70 10.07 7.60
CA PRO A 37 7.10 8.97 8.33
C PRO A 37 7.15 9.23 9.83
N MET A 38 6.02 8.96 10.47
CA MET A 38 5.91 8.92 11.93
C MET A 38 5.63 7.48 12.34
N TYR A 39 6.26 6.99 13.39
CA TYR A 39 6.00 5.66 13.92
C TYR A 39 5.82 5.66 15.43
N ALA A 40 5.18 4.62 15.93
CA ALA A 40 5.12 4.28 17.34
C ALA A 40 5.30 2.77 17.48
N VAL A 41 5.82 2.33 18.61
CA VAL A 41 6.05 0.92 18.89
C VAL A 41 5.16 0.50 20.05
N TRP A 42 4.41 -0.57 19.86
CA TRP A 42 3.70 -1.25 20.93
C TRP A 42 4.55 -2.41 21.44
N LYS A 43 4.72 -2.49 22.75
CA LYS A 43 5.41 -3.59 23.43
C LYS A 43 4.88 -3.67 24.86
N ASP A 44 4.77 -4.89 25.39
CA ASP A 44 4.38 -5.14 26.79
C ASP A 44 3.06 -4.45 27.20
N GLY A 45 2.05 -4.48 26.32
CA GLY A 45 0.72 -3.94 26.61
C GLY A 45 0.54 -2.46 26.33
N ALA A 46 1.60 -1.70 26.00
CA ALA A 46 1.52 -0.24 25.85
C ALA A 46 2.15 0.27 24.54
N TRP A 47 1.61 1.38 24.04
CA TRP A 47 2.21 2.15 22.96
C TRP A 47 3.25 3.14 23.52
N GLY A 48 4.43 3.16 22.90
CA GLY A 48 5.43 4.20 23.12
C GLY A 48 5.06 5.54 22.49
N SER A 49 5.91 6.54 22.71
CA SER A 49 5.75 7.85 22.08
C SER A 49 5.88 7.78 20.56
N ARG A 50 5.29 8.77 19.87
CA ARG A 50 5.46 8.94 18.43
C ARG A 50 6.88 9.43 18.14
N GLN A 51 7.53 8.80 17.18
CA GLN A 51 8.89 9.09 16.73
C GLN A 51 8.88 9.40 15.23
N LYS A 52 9.80 10.25 14.79
CA LYS A 52 10.07 10.50 13.37
C LYS A 52 11.04 9.45 12.86
N LEU A 53 10.76 8.85 11.71
CA LEU A 53 11.78 8.06 10.99
C LEU A 53 12.67 9.05 10.25
N GLU A 54 13.91 9.20 10.72
CA GLU A 54 14.86 10.13 10.12
C GLU A 54 15.43 9.57 8.81
N TRP A 55 15.49 10.44 7.81
CA TRP A 55 16.19 10.23 6.54
C TRP A 55 16.77 11.56 6.09
N ASP A 56 18.10 11.68 6.17
CA ASP A 56 18.85 12.87 5.77
C ASP A 56 19.37 12.72 4.34
N ASP A 57 18.46 12.87 3.38
CA ASP A 57 18.77 12.79 1.96
C ASP A 57 18.04 13.92 1.22
N PRO A 58 18.76 14.72 0.40
CA PRO A 58 18.18 15.87 -0.28
C PRO A 58 17.04 15.51 -1.22
N ARG A 59 16.99 14.27 -1.73
CA ARG A 59 15.89 13.76 -2.57
C ARG A 59 14.54 13.83 -1.85
N GLY A 60 14.53 13.65 -0.53
CA GLY A 60 13.35 13.70 0.34
C GLY A 60 13.06 15.06 0.98
N SER A 61 13.76 16.13 0.60
CA SER A 61 13.75 17.42 1.31
C SER A 61 12.38 18.08 1.49
N GLN A 62 11.41 17.84 0.59
CA GLN A 62 10.03 18.31 0.79
C GLN A 62 9.14 17.24 1.41
N MET A 63 9.29 15.98 1.01
CA MET A 63 8.59 14.88 1.64
C MET A 63 9.25 13.53 1.39
N TYR A 64 9.06 12.62 2.34
CA TYR A 64 9.24 11.19 2.17
C TYR A 64 8.24 10.43 3.05
N SER A 65 7.84 9.23 2.64
CA SER A 65 6.80 8.48 3.35
C SER A 65 6.75 7.01 2.95
N ASN A 66 6.52 6.12 3.92
CA ASN A 66 5.99 4.77 3.71
C ASN A 66 4.51 4.67 4.20
N ASN A 67 3.86 5.80 4.50
CA ASN A 67 2.47 5.97 4.98
C ASN A 67 1.71 4.70 5.38
N CYS A 68 0.91 4.17 4.45
CA CYS A 68 0.07 2.99 4.56
C CYS A 68 0.66 1.78 3.81
N GLY A 69 1.87 1.92 3.29
CA GLY A 69 2.59 0.88 2.57
C GLY A 69 2.82 -0.36 3.44
N GLN A 70 2.81 -1.52 2.79
CA GLN A 70 3.27 -2.76 3.39
C GLN A 70 4.80 -2.80 3.47
N ARG A 71 5.27 -3.54 4.47
CA ARG A 71 6.67 -3.75 4.81
C ARG A 71 6.91 -5.23 5.06
N VAL A 72 8.16 -5.66 4.95
CA VAL A 72 8.57 -7.03 5.25
C VAL A 72 9.48 -7.00 6.47
N MET A 73 9.10 -7.76 7.50
CA MET A 73 9.96 -8.03 8.64
C MET A 73 10.85 -9.22 8.28
N MET A 74 12.16 -8.99 8.16
CA MET A 74 13.12 -9.98 7.72
C MET A 74 13.52 -10.90 8.88
N PRO A 75 13.93 -12.16 8.60
CA PRO A 75 14.38 -13.09 9.64
C PRO A 75 15.53 -12.58 10.52
N ASN A 76 16.38 -11.70 9.98
CA ASN A 76 17.49 -11.05 10.72
C ASN A 76 17.05 -9.84 11.58
N GLY A 77 15.76 -9.51 11.62
CA GLY A 77 15.22 -8.36 12.36
C GLY A 77 15.32 -7.02 11.62
N GLU A 78 15.73 -7.03 10.34
CA GLU A 78 15.64 -5.84 9.50
C GLU A 78 14.22 -5.65 8.97
N VAL A 79 13.90 -4.40 8.63
CA VAL A 79 12.61 -4.02 8.05
C VAL A 79 12.85 -3.52 6.64
N MET A 80 12.31 -4.24 5.66
CA MET A 80 12.34 -3.84 4.26
C MET A 80 11.06 -3.08 3.91
N MET A 81 11.23 -1.91 3.32
CA MET A 81 10.13 -1.04 2.90
C MET A 81 10.50 -0.22 1.67
N SER A 82 9.62 0.70 1.29
CA SER A 82 9.90 1.66 0.24
C SER A 82 9.39 3.04 0.63
N PHE A 83 10.08 4.09 0.22
CA PHE A 83 9.58 5.45 0.32
C PHE A 83 9.01 5.92 -1.00
N THR A 84 7.90 6.65 -0.95
CA THR A 84 7.63 7.72 -1.92
C THR A 84 8.21 9.00 -1.38
N PHE A 85 8.91 9.75 -2.21
CA PHE A 85 9.61 10.97 -1.80
C PHE A 85 9.65 11.99 -2.92
N GLY A 86 10.01 13.22 -2.57
CA GLY A 86 10.32 14.23 -3.56
C GLY A 86 10.65 15.58 -2.98
N VAL A 87 11.02 16.46 -3.90
CA VAL A 87 11.30 17.88 -3.64
C VAL A 87 10.15 18.74 -4.13
N LYS A 88 10.13 20.01 -3.72
CA LYS A 88 9.04 20.94 -4.06
C LYS A 88 8.91 21.10 -5.59
N ASN A 89 7.67 21.12 -6.09
CA ASN A 89 7.33 21.32 -7.50
C ASN A 89 7.93 20.30 -8.48
N LYS A 90 8.29 19.10 -8.03
CA LYS A 90 8.71 17.99 -8.89
C LYS A 90 7.80 16.77 -8.68
N PRO A 91 7.61 15.92 -9.71
CA PRO A 91 7.00 14.61 -9.53
C PRO A 91 7.75 13.81 -8.46
N ARG A 92 7.02 13.00 -7.70
CA ARG A 92 7.58 12.12 -6.69
C ARG A 92 8.21 10.89 -7.33
N ALA A 93 9.21 10.38 -6.65
CA ALA A 93 9.89 9.14 -6.97
C ALA A 93 9.64 8.11 -5.87
N VAL A 94 10.00 6.86 -6.15
CA VAL A 94 9.96 5.75 -5.20
C VAL A 94 11.31 5.05 -5.14
N CYS A 95 11.74 4.61 -3.95
CA CYS A 95 12.96 3.83 -3.78
C CYS A 95 12.77 2.72 -2.74
N GLY A 96 13.61 1.69 -2.82
CA GLY A 96 13.75 0.69 -1.76
C GLY A 96 14.47 1.24 -0.54
N VAL A 97 14.11 0.74 0.64
CA VAL A 97 14.61 1.19 1.94
C VAL A 97 14.84 -0.03 2.84
N ARG A 98 16.05 -0.16 3.36
CA ARG A 98 16.38 -1.12 4.42
C ARG A 98 16.53 -0.37 5.72
N CYS A 99 15.82 -0.82 6.76
CA CYS A 99 15.94 -0.29 8.10
C CYS A 99 16.39 -1.36 9.10
N SER A 100 17.14 -0.97 10.12
CA SER A 100 17.30 -1.77 11.32
C SER A 100 16.18 -1.44 12.31
N PHE A 101 15.74 -2.44 13.09
CA PHE A 101 14.77 -2.23 14.16
C PHE A 101 15.11 -3.07 15.40
N ASP A 102 15.32 -2.39 16.53
CA ASP A 102 15.70 -3.04 17.81
C ASP A 102 14.49 -3.26 18.75
N GLY A 103 13.28 -3.00 18.27
CA GLY A 103 12.06 -3.05 19.08
C GLY A 103 11.74 -1.75 19.80
N ARG A 104 12.51 -0.69 19.58
CA ARG A 104 12.29 0.67 20.11
C ARG A 104 12.52 1.74 19.05
N GLN A 105 13.63 1.67 18.33
CA GLN A 105 14.04 2.61 17.29
C GLN A 105 14.11 1.92 15.92
N LEU A 106 13.51 2.59 14.94
CA LEU A 106 13.60 2.27 13.53
C LEU A 106 14.58 3.25 12.88
N LEU A 107 15.65 2.73 12.27
CA LEU A 107 16.69 3.54 11.65
C LEU A 107 16.90 3.14 10.20
N VAL A 108 16.93 4.12 9.30
CA VAL A 108 17.29 3.90 7.89
C VAL A 108 18.76 3.49 7.82
N LYS A 109 19.04 2.36 7.17
CA LYS A 109 20.39 1.83 6.98
C LYS A 109 20.88 2.04 5.55
N GLU A 110 20.02 1.78 4.58
CA GLU A 110 20.37 1.81 3.17
C GLU A 110 19.15 2.19 2.32
N ILE A 111 19.41 2.89 1.22
CA ILE A 111 18.39 3.39 0.29
C ILE A 111 18.83 3.06 -1.13
N GLY A 112 17.91 2.54 -1.92
CA GLY A 112 18.15 2.22 -3.32
C GLY A 112 18.11 3.42 -4.29
N PRO A 113 18.38 3.16 -5.58
CA PRO A 113 18.14 4.13 -6.65
C PRO A 113 16.64 4.47 -6.77
N GLU A 114 16.35 5.55 -7.49
CA GLU A 114 14.99 6.05 -7.67
C GLU A 114 14.29 5.44 -8.89
N LEU A 115 13.03 5.07 -8.71
CA LEU A 115 12.05 4.87 -9.76
C LEU A 115 11.30 6.17 -9.97
N THR A 116 11.07 6.56 -11.22
CA THR A 116 10.47 7.86 -11.56
C THR A 116 9.30 7.71 -12.52
N ASN A 117 8.39 8.67 -12.45
CA ASN A 117 7.32 8.88 -13.42
C ASN A 117 7.06 10.39 -13.50
N SER A 118 7.05 10.95 -14.72
CA SER A 118 6.90 12.38 -14.94
C SER A 118 5.45 12.85 -15.00
N VAL A 119 4.47 11.93 -15.02
CA VAL A 119 3.05 12.26 -15.16
C VAL A 119 2.42 12.56 -13.80
N GLY A 120 1.61 13.62 -13.76
CA GLY A 120 0.88 14.02 -12.55
C GLY A 120 1.82 14.30 -11.38
N ARG A 121 1.58 13.63 -10.25
CA ARG A 121 2.43 13.73 -9.05
C ARG A 121 3.58 12.72 -9.03
N GLY A 122 3.80 11.96 -10.10
CA GLY A 122 4.78 10.88 -10.17
C GLY A 122 4.36 9.63 -9.42
N LEU A 123 5.33 8.93 -8.82
CA LEU A 123 5.11 7.68 -8.10
C LEU A 123 4.73 7.95 -6.63
N LEU A 124 3.59 7.41 -6.21
CA LEU A 124 2.96 7.65 -4.91
C LEU A 124 3.12 6.44 -3.99
N GLU A 125 2.10 6.12 -3.18
CA GLU A 125 2.20 5.13 -2.11
C GLU A 125 2.71 3.75 -2.62
N PRO A 126 3.85 3.27 -2.08
CA PRO A 126 4.39 1.96 -2.38
C PRO A 126 4.07 0.91 -1.30
N SER A 127 3.88 -0.35 -1.69
CA SER A 127 3.73 -1.49 -0.78
C SER A 127 4.68 -2.63 -1.18
N VAL A 128 5.45 -3.13 -0.22
CA VAL A 128 6.45 -4.20 -0.43
C VAL A 128 5.92 -5.53 0.09
N THR A 129 6.23 -6.61 -0.63
CA THR A 129 6.19 -7.97 -0.10
C THR A 129 7.42 -8.77 -0.50
N TYR A 130 7.63 -9.91 0.15
CA TYR A 130 8.68 -10.87 -0.18
C TYR A 130 8.03 -12.23 -0.51
N PHE A 131 8.34 -12.76 -1.67
CA PHE A 131 7.78 -14.01 -2.17
C PHE A 131 8.81 -14.73 -3.03
N GLN A 132 8.95 -16.05 -2.85
CA GLN A 132 9.88 -16.88 -3.63
C GLN A 132 11.29 -16.28 -3.78
N LYS A 133 11.85 -15.82 -2.66
CA LYS A 133 13.18 -15.21 -2.55
C LYS A 133 13.36 -13.84 -3.25
N ARG A 134 12.26 -13.17 -3.62
CA ARG A 134 12.29 -11.89 -4.31
C ARG A 134 11.37 -10.86 -3.66
N PHE A 135 11.75 -9.60 -3.72
CA PHE A 135 10.91 -8.49 -3.31
C PHE A 135 10.03 -8.02 -4.47
N TYR A 136 8.77 -7.76 -4.15
CA TYR A 136 7.80 -7.21 -5.08
C TYR A 136 7.25 -5.91 -4.51
N LEU A 137 7.20 -4.90 -5.35
CA LEU A 137 6.77 -3.56 -5.02
C LEU A 137 5.59 -3.20 -5.89
N THR A 138 4.46 -2.84 -5.29
CA THR A 138 3.35 -2.21 -6.02
C THR A 138 3.32 -0.72 -5.73
N ILE A 139 3.05 0.08 -6.75
CA ILE A 139 3.16 1.55 -6.70
C ILE A 139 1.91 2.18 -7.30
N ARG A 140 1.33 3.13 -6.57
CA ARG A 140 0.24 3.98 -7.06
C ARG A 140 0.80 5.11 -7.94
N ALA A 141 0.07 5.45 -9.00
CA ALA A 141 0.35 6.63 -9.85
C ALA A 141 -0.94 7.39 -10.19
N GLU A 142 -0.83 8.44 -11.01
CA GLU A 142 -1.94 9.30 -11.44
C GLU A 142 -2.02 9.48 -12.96
N ASP A 143 -1.60 8.45 -13.68
CA ASP A 143 -1.51 8.41 -15.14
C ASP A 143 -2.36 7.29 -15.73
N ASN A 144 -3.42 6.92 -15.00
CA ASN A 144 -4.33 5.81 -15.26
C ASN A 144 -3.73 4.39 -15.11
N HIS A 145 -2.55 4.28 -14.50
CA HIS A 145 -1.91 3.00 -14.22
C HIS A 145 -1.64 2.80 -12.72
N GLY A 146 -1.51 1.54 -12.34
CA GLY A 146 -0.72 1.11 -11.18
C GLY A 146 0.49 0.35 -11.69
N TYR A 147 1.53 0.25 -10.87
CA TYR A 147 2.81 -0.33 -11.27
C TYR A 147 3.25 -1.45 -10.35
N VAL A 148 4.13 -2.29 -10.90
CA VAL A 148 4.88 -3.33 -10.21
C VAL A 148 6.37 -3.20 -10.54
N ALA A 149 7.23 -3.40 -9.54
CA ALA A 149 8.66 -3.55 -9.72
C ALA A 149 9.16 -4.70 -8.84
N VAL A 150 10.31 -5.26 -9.21
CA VAL A 150 10.91 -6.41 -8.52
C VAL A 150 12.37 -6.14 -8.19
N SER A 151 12.84 -6.76 -7.12
CA SER A 151 14.22 -6.63 -6.65
C SER A 151 14.64 -7.90 -5.92
N ASP A 152 15.90 -8.29 -6.04
CA ASP A 152 16.44 -9.44 -5.32
C ASP A 152 16.85 -9.08 -3.88
N ASP A 153 17.16 -7.80 -3.62
CA ASP A 153 17.64 -7.30 -2.32
C ASP A 153 16.71 -6.28 -1.64
N GLY A 154 15.63 -5.89 -2.34
CA GLY A 154 14.61 -4.94 -1.88
C GLY A 154 15.06 -3.48 -1.89
N LEU A 155 16.23 -3.19 -2.48
CA LEU A 155 16.81 -1.85 -2.66
C LEU A 155 16.90 -1.49 -4.13
N HIS A 156 17.52 -2.36 -4.92
CA HIS A 156 17.76 -2.17 -6.35
C HIS A 156 16.60 -2.77 -7.14
N TYR A 157 15.54 -1.99 -7.29
CA TYR A 157 14.39 -2.39 -8.11
C TYR A 157 14.67 -2.21 -9.59
N GLU A 158 14.24 -3.19 -10.38
CA GLU A 158 14.12 -3.06 -11.83
C GLU A 158 13.14 -1.93 -12.21
N PRO A 159 13.23 -1.37 -13.43
CA PRO A 159 12.25 -0.40 -13.92
C PRO A 159 10.81 -0.91 -13.77
N GLN A 160 9.91 -0.04 -13.30
CA GLN A 160 8.55 -0.45 -13.01
C GLN A 160 7.74 -0.77 -14.27
N GLN A 161 6.97 -1.86 -14.22
CA GLN A 161 6.02 -2.29 -15.25
C GLN A 161 4.61 -1.85 -14.87
N ALA A 162 3.85 -1.28 -15.82
CA ALA A 162 2.43 -1.01 -15.61
C ALA A 162 1.64 -2.32 -15.51
N TRP A 163 0.66 -2.38 -14.62
CA TRP A 163 -0.18 -3.57 -14.51
C TRP A 163 -0.94 -3.85 -15.81
N ALA A 164 -0.92 -5.11 -16.20
CA ALA A 164 -1.66 -5.65 -17.32
C ALA A 164 -2.24 -7.01 -16.93
N TRP A 165 -3.26 -7.41 -17.66
CA TRP A 165 -3.78 -8.76 -17.62
C TRP A 165 -2.81 -9.74 -18.29
N ASP A 166 -2.98 -11.03 -18.00
CA ASP A 166 -2.24 -12.15 -18.60
C ASP A 166 -2.27 -12.13 -20.15
N ASP A 167 -3.41 -11.74 -20.74
CA ASP A 167 -3.59 -11.49 -22.17
C ASP A 167 -2.83 -10.24 -22.72
N GLY A 168 -2.20 -9.46 -21.84
CA GLY A 168 -1.46 -8.24 -22.18
C GLY A 168 -2.31 -6.97 -22.22
N ALA A 169 -3.63 -7.05 -22.06
CA ALA A 169 -4.49 -5.87 -22.03
C ALA A 169 -4.17 -4.99 -20.80
N PRO A 170 -4.13 -3.65 -20.96
CA PRO A 170 -3.79 -2.77 -19.87
C PRO A 170 -4.85 -2.78 -18.76
N LEU A 171 -4.39 -2.72 -17.51
CA LEU A 171 -5.27 -2.54 -16.36
C LEU A 171 -5.46 -1.06 -16.08
N ILE A 172 -6.64 -0.53 -16.41
CA ILE A 172 -6.94 0.89 -16.19
C ILE A 172 -7.28 1.13 -14.71
N MET A 173 -6.45 1.93 -14.06
CA MET A 173 -6.55 2.24 -12.63
C MET A 173 -6.65 3.75 -12.40
N SER A 174 -6.98 4.14 -11.17
CA SER A 174 -6.95 5.54 -10.75
C SER A 174 -5.97 5.71 -9.59
N THR A 175 -6.00 6.87 -8.95
CA THR A 175 -5.11 7.23 -7.84
C THR A 175 -5.58 6.59 -6.52
N THR A 176 -5.44 5.27 -6.43
CA THR A 176 -5.85 4.40 -5.31
C THR A 176 -4.71 3.46 -4.88
N GLN A 177 -4.71 3.07 -3.61
CA GLN A 177 -3.68 2.18 -3.06
C GLN A 177 -3.85 0.75 -3.58
N GLN A 178 -2.75 0.01 -3.49
CA GLN A 178 -2.64 -1.39 -3.86
C GLN A 178 -1.88 -2.11 -2.76
N HIS A 179 -2.31 -3.33 -2.43
CA HIS A 179 -1.66 -4.13 -1.42
C HIS A 179 -1.47 -5.57 -1.90
N TRP A 180 -0.37 -6.15 -1.48
CA TRP A 180 -0.08 -7.55 -1.68
C TRP A 180 -0.85 -8.40 -0.68
N LEU A 181 -1.40 -9.51 -1.18
CA LEU A 181 -1.85 -10.62 -0.37
C LEU A 181 -0.93 -11.80 -0.69
N THR A 182 -0.03 -12.10 0.23
CA THR A 182 1.03 -13.08 -0.01
C THR A 182 0.69 -14.41 0.66
N HIS A 183 0.61 -15.45 -0.15
CA HIS A 183 0.43 -16.83 0.28
C HIS A 183 1.71 -17.62 -0.03
N SER A 184 2.04 -18.65 0.74
CA SER A 184 3.24 -19.48 0.51
C SER A 184 3.31 -20.11 -0.88
N ASP A 185 2.14 -20.31 -1.50
CA ASP A 185 2.00 -20.97 -2.81
C ASP A 185 1.80 -19.99 -3.97
N ALA A 186 1.35 -18.76 -3.71
CA ALA A 186 0.98 -17.81 -4.76
C ALA A 186 0.99 -16.35 -4.25
N LEU A 187 1.16 -15.43 -5.19
CA LEU A 187 1.12 -14.00 -4.93
C LEU A 187 -0.18 -13.41 -5.49
N PHE A 188 -0.83 -12.53 -4.73
CA PHE A 188 -2.07 -11.88 -5.13
C PHE A 188 -1.97 -10.36 -4.93
N LEU A 189 -2.68 -9.62 -5.77
CA LEU A 189 -2.85 -8.18 -5.63
C LEU A 189 -4.28 -7.89 -5.19
N VAL A 190 -4.45 -7.05 -4.17
CA VAL A 190 -5.72 -6.46 -3.76
C VAL A 190 -5.73 -5.00 -4.21
N TYR A 191 -6.77 -4.59 -4.95
CA TYR A 191 -6.77 -3.33 -5.68
C TYR A 191 -8.19 -2.87 -6.08
N THR A 192 -8.26 -1.68 -6.66
CA THR A 192 -9.44 -1.15 -7.34
C THR A 192 -9.08 -0.80 -8.79
N ARG A 193 -10.01 -0.99 -9.72
CA ARG A 193 -9.81 -0.68 -11.15
C ARG A 193 -11.07 -0.09 -11.77
N ARG A 194 -10.94 0.47 -12.96
CA ARG A 194 -12.11 0.80 -13.79
C ARG A 194 -12.91 -0.46 -14.07
N ASP A 195 -14.22 -0.34 -13.94
CA ASP A 195 -15.16 -1.39 -14.27
C ASP A 195 -16.47 -0.80 -14.82
N ALA A 196 -17.23 -1.60 -15.58
CA ALA A 196 -18.53 -1.16 -16.09
C ALA A 196 -19.51 -0.80 -14.97
N THR A 197 -19.37 -1.42 -13.79
CA THR A 197 -20.24 -1.21 -12.63
C THR A 197 -19.95 0.06 -11.82
N ASN A 198 -18.80 0.71 -12.03
CA ASN A 198 -18.33 1.78 -11.14
C ASN A 198 -17.96 3.10 -11.84
N LEU A 199 -18.47 3.31 -13.06
CA LEU A 199 -18.06 4.42 -13.94
C LEU A 199 -18.17 5.82 -13.31
N LYS A 200 -19.12 6.05 -12.39
CA LYS A 200 -19.30 7.33 -11.68
C LYS A 200 -18.81 7.30 -10.22
N VAL A 201 -18.28 6.18 -9.75
CA VAL A 201 -17.65 6.10 -8.42
C VAL A 201 -16.35 6.88 -8.43
N MET A 202 -16.16 7.76 -7.43
CA MET A 202 -14.95 8.59 -7.35
C MET A 202 -13.68 7.73 -7.38
N ARG A 203 -12.87 7.92 -8.43
CA ARG A 203 -11.62 7.17 -8.68
C ARG A 203 -11.80 5.65 -8.67
N TRP A 204 -13.00 5.16 -8.97
CA TRP A 204 -13.34 3.73 -8.96
C TRP A 204 -13.06 3.03 -7.64
N ARG A 205 -13.21 3.75 -6.52
CA ARG A 205 -12.91 3.30 -5.15
C ARG A 205 -13.87 2.23 -4.59
N ALA A 206 -14.64 1.57 -5.45
CA ALA A 206 -15.45 0.39 -5.15
C ALA A 206 -15.85 -0.29 -6.49
N PRO A 207 -16.07 -1.62 -6.55
CA PRO A 207 -15.70 -2.59 -5.52
C PRO A 207 -14.18 -2.72 -5.38
N MET A 208 -13.71 -3.43 -4.35
CA MET A 208 -12.33 -3.88 -4.29
C MET A 208 -12.22 -5.31 -4.81
N TRP A 209 -11.14 -5.57 -5.54
CA TRP A 209 -10.85 -6.84 -6.19
C TRP A 209 -9.61 -7.48 -5.59
N VAL A 210 -9.50 -8.78 -5.77
CA VAL A 210 -8.28 -9.57 -5.57
C VAL A 210 -8.05 -10.44 -6.80
N ALA A 211 -6.82 -10.51 -7.30
CA ALA A 211 -6.44 -11.41 -8.38
C ALA A 211 -5.03 -11.95 -8.16
N GLN A 212 -4.76 -13.15 -8.65
CA GLN A 212 -3.44 -13.75 -8.62
C GLN A 212 -2.51 -13.01 -9.59
N VAL A 213 -1.25 -12.86 -9.19
CA VAL A 213 -0.16 -12.30 -10.01
C VAL A 213 0.73 -13.45 -10.46
N ASP A 214 1.07 -13.48 -11.75
CA ASP A 214 2.15 -14.34 -12.25
C ASP A 214 3.51 -13.67 -11.89
N PRO A 215 4.32 -14.28 -11.00
CA PRO A 215 5.59 -13.70 -10.57
C PRO A 215 6.65 -13.64 -11.68
N LYS A 216 6.47 -14.35 -12.79
CA LYS A 216 7.39 -14.36 -13.93
C LYS A 216 7.11 -13.22 -14.90
N THR A 217 5.84 -12.96 -15.21
CA THR A 217 5.45 -11.94 -16.19
C THR A 217 5.02 -10.62 -15.55
N LEU A 218 4.81 -10.61 -14.22
CA LEU A 218 4.29 -9.47 -13.46
C LEU A 218 2.94 -8.98 -14.00
N ARG A 219 2.06 -9.93 -14.34
CA ARG A 219 0.71 -9.69 -14.86
C ARG A 219 -0.34 -10.31 -13.94
N LEU A 220 -1.54 -9.77 -13.96
CA LEU A 220 -2.68 -10.32 -13.24
C LEU A 220 -3.34 -11.42 -14.06
N ILE A 221 -3.63 -12.55 -13.43
CA ILE A 221 -4.33 -13.67 -14.08
C ILE A 221 -5.82 -13.37 -14.06
N ARG A 222 -6.40 -12.99 -15.21
CA ARG A 222 -7.77 -12.45 -15.28
C ARG A 222 -8.81 -13.41 -14.72
N ALA A 223 -8.68 -14.70 -15.04
CA ALA A 223 -9.61 -15.74 -14.60
C ALA A 223 -9.67 -15.93 -13.07
N THR A 224 -8.70 -15.38 -12.31
CA THR A 224 -8.64 -15.49 -10.85
C THR A 224 -9.24 -14.28 -10.13
N GLU A 225 -9.63 -13.23 -10.86
CA GLU A 225 -10.15 -12.02 -10.24
C GLU A 225 -11.47 -12.30 -9.51
N ARG A 226 -11.55 -11.84 -8.25
CA ARG A 226 -12.75 -11.91 -7.43
C ARG A 226 -12.97 -10.60 -6.70
N VAL A 227 -14.24 -10.27 -6.44
CA VAL A 227 -14.59 -9.19 -5.52
C VAL A 227 -14.18 -9.60 -4.11
N VAL A 228 -13.38 -8.77 -3.43
CA VAL A 228 -13.03 -8.96 -2.02
C VAL A 228 -13.92 -8.13 -1.10
N LEU A 229 -14.23 -6.89 -1.49
CA LEU A 229 -15.23 -6.06 -0.82
C LEU A 229 -16.20 -5.53 -1.87
N PRO A 230 -17.52 -5.77 -1.72
CA PRO A 230 -18.51 -5.47 -2.75
C PRO A 230 -18.77 -3.98 -2.88
N LEU A 231 -19.24 -3.59 -4.06
CA LEU A 231 -19.83 -2.28 -4.28
C LEU A 231 -21.23 -2.31 -3.68
N ILE A 232 -21.52 -1.36 -2.78
CA ILE A 232 -22.85 -1.15 -2.20
C ILE A 232 -23.45 0.11 -2.82
N GLY A 233 -24.58 -0.02 -3.52
CA GLY A 233 -25.27 1.06 -4.22
C GLY A 233 -25.16 0.98 -5.75
N ASP A 234 -25.40 2.10 -6.43
CA ASP A 234 -25.36 2.19 -7.90
C ASP A 234 -24.16 3.03 -8.36
N GLY A 235 -23.10 2.35 -8.77
CA GLY A 235 -21.87 2.99 -9.24
C GLY A 235 -21.95 3.66 -10.61
N VAL A 236 -23.06 3.52 -11.33
CA VAL A 236 -23.26 4.06 -12.69
C VAL A 236 -24.19 5.26 -12.70
N ASN A 237 -25.27 5.25 -11.91
CA ASN A 237 -26.24 6.34 -11.87
C ASN A 237 -26.14 7.21 -10.62
N ALA A 238 -25.64 6.68 -9.50
CA ALA A 238 -25.56 7.37 -8.21
C ALA A 238 -24.18 7.17 -7.53
N GLY A 239 -23.11 7.26 -8.33
CA GLY A 239 -21.75 6.93 -7.87
C GLY A 239 -21.22 7.81 -6.73
N ASP A 240 -21.81 8.98 -6.49
CA ASP A 240 -21.51 9.87 -5.38
C ASP A 240 -22.22 9.51 -4.06
N LEU A 241 -23.16 8.56 -4.12
CA LEU A 241 -23.80 7.90 -2.97
C LEU A 241 -23.17 6.54 -2.64
N VAL A 242 -22.18 6.09 -3.42
CA VAL A 242 -21.44 4.85 -3.13
C VAL A 242 -20.39 5.09 -2.04
N PRO A 243 -20.33 4.25 -0.98
CA PRO A 243 -19.24 4.28 -0.01
C PRO A 243 -17.89 4.05 -0.66
N MET A 244 -16.97 5.00 -0.47
CA MET A 244 -15.64 4.94 -1.03
C MET A 244 -14.71 4.13 -0.13
N MET A 245 -14.03 3.14 -0.71
CA MET A 245 -12.98 2.34 -0.07
C MET A 245 -11.60 2.80 -0.53
N GLY A 246 -10.52 2.07 -0.23
CA GLY A 246 -9.22 2.26 -0.90
C GLY A 246 -8.11 2.82 -0.02
N ASN A 247 -8.33 2.83 1.31
CA ASN A 247 -7.29 2.98 2.32
C ASN A 247 -7.41 1.77 3.25
N PHE A 248 -6.93 0.64 2.78
CA PHE A 248 -7.23 -0.68 3.34
C PHE A 248 -5.97 -1.36 3.89
N GLY A 249 -6.18 -2.39 4.71
CA GLY A 249 -5.14 -3.27 5.21
C GLY A 249 -5.32 -4.68 4.67
N VAL A 250 -4.20 -5.37 4.43
CA VAL A 250 -4.18 -6.79 4.07
C VAL A 250 -3.25 -7.51 5.04
N ASN A 251 -3.76 -8.53 5.71
CA ASN A 251 -2.99 -9.28 6.71
C ASN A 251 -3.28 -10.78 6.59
N SER A 252 -2.25 -11.61 6.74
CA SER A 252 -2.42 -13.04 7.02
C SER A 252 -2.64 -13.22 8.52
N VAL A 253 -3.74 -13.86 8.91
CA VAL A 253 -4.17 -13.97 10.32
C VAL A 253 -3.92 -15.38 10.86
N SER A 254 -4.00 -16.38 9.99
CA SER A 254 -3.60 -17.76 10.27
C SER A 254 -3.14 -18.42 8.98
N GLU A 255 -2.63 -19.65 9.08
CA GLU A 255 -2.33 -20.45 7.89
C GLU A 255 -3.55 -20.62 6.98
N THR A 256 -4.76 -20.69 7.52
CA THR A 256 -5.98 -20.92 6.73
C THR A 256 -6.74 -19.66 6.35
N GLU A 257 -6.30 -18.48 6.80
CA GLU A 257 -7.11 -17.27 6.66
C GLU A 257 -6.30 -15.97 6.58
N SER A 258 -6.69 -15.13 5.62
CA SER A 258 -6.21 -13.75 5.48
C SER A 258 -7.38 -12.77 5.48
N TRP A 259 -7.16 -11.55 5.97
CA TRP A 259 -8.16 -10.50 6.05
C TRP A 259 -7.82 -9.32 5.15
N VAL A 260 -8.87 -8.74 4.57
CA VAL A 260 -8.83 -7.40 3.96
C VAL A 260 -9.77 -6.50 4.73
N THR A 261 -9.27 -5.39 5.26
CA THR A 261 -10.05 -4.44 6.06
C THR A 261 -10.01 -3.05 5.44
N ASP A 262 -11.14 -2.34 5.44
CA ASP A 262 -11.21 -0.96 4.94
C ASP A 262 -12.16 -0.13 5.81
N GLY A 263 -11.84 1.16 5.98
CA GLY A 263 -12.75 2.13 6.57
C GLY A 263 -13.51 2.87 5.47
N SER A 264 -14.62 2.30 5.02
CA SER A 264 -15.44 2.88 3.96
C SER A 264 -16.22 4.10 4.46
N TRP A 265 -16.48 5.09 3.61
CA TRP A 265 -17.21 6.30 4.01
C TRP A 265 -17.93 6.94 2.82
N CYS A 266 -19.05 7.63 3.07
CA CYS A 266 -19.82 8.34 2.05
C CYS A 266 -20.40 9.65 2.63
N PRO A 267 -19.71 10.79 2.49
CA PRO A 267 -20.17 12.06 3.05
C PRO A 267 -21.54 12.51 2.55
N LYS A 268 -21.82 12.31 1.26
CA LYS A 268 -23.09 12.75 0.66
C LYS A 268 -24.29 11.98 1.20
N ALA A 269 -24.09 10.71 1.58
CA ALA A 269 -25.09 9.90 2.25
C ALA A 269 -25.04 10.04 3.80
N GLY A 270 -24.22 10.95 4.35
CA GLY A 270 -24.05 11.12 5.79
C GLY A 270 -23.25 10.01 6.49
N ASN A 271 -22.71 9.02 5.76
CA ASN A 271 -21.85 7.97 6.31
C ASN A 271 -20.46 8.54 6.63
N ARG A 272 -20.10 8.52 7.92
CA ARG A 272 -18.84 9.06 8.47
C ARG A 272 -17.72 8.03 8.62
N GLY A 273 -17.97 6.76 8.30
CA GLY A 273 -17.01 5.68 8.47
C GLY A 273 -17.70 4.38 8.88
N GLU A 274 -17.47 3.32 8.13
CA GLU A 274 -17.92 1.96 8.42
C GLU A 274 -16.77 0.98 8.19
N LEU A 275 -16.48 0.16 9.19
CA LEU A 275 -15.46 -0.88 9.10
C LEU A 275 -15.98 -2.03 8.23
N GLN A 276 -15.28 -2.27 7.13
CA GLN A 276 -15.47 -3.40 6.25
C GLN A 276 -14.40 -4.45 6.53
N LEU A 277 -14.80 -5.73 6.53
CA LEU A 277 -13.90 -6.88 6.68
C LEU A 277 -14.29 -7.98 5.70
N ALA A 278 -13.33 -8.38 4.87
CA ALA A 278 -13.40 -9.60 4.08
C ALA A 278 -12.48 -10.66 4.68
N ARG A 279 -12.97 -11.90 4.77
CA ARG A 279 -12.20 -13.07 5.19
C ARG A 279 -11.93 -13.95 3.98
N ILE A 280 -10.68 -14.14 3.64
CA ILE A 280 -10.22 -15.04 2.57
C ILE A 280 -9.79 -16.34 3.23
N LYS A 281 -10.56 -17.41 2.97
CA LYS A 281 -10.25 -18.75 3.46
C LYS A 281 -9.41 -19.51 2.43
N TRP A 282 -8.30 -20.08 2.88
CA TRP A 282 -7.40 -20.84 2.03
C TRP A 282 -7.70 -22.32 2.11
N SER A 283 -7.77 -22.98 0.95
CA SER A 283 -7.90 -24.44 0.85
C SER A 283 -6.59 -25.17 1.14
N ARG A 284 -5.45 -24.44 1.14
CA ARG A 284 -4.13 -24.93 1.51
C ARG A 284 -3.53 -24.00 2.58
N PRO A 285 -2.80 -24.52 3.56
CA PRO A 285 -2.15 -23.69 4.58
C PRO A 285 -1.13 -22.72 3.97
N ASN A 286 -1.23 -21.44 4.35
CA ASN A 286 -0.23 -20.40 4.11
C ASN A 286 0.93 -20.58 5.09
N ARG A 287 2.00 -21.22 4.64
CA ARG A 287 3.20 -21.50 5.46
C ARG A 287 4.03 -20.26 5.82
N LEU A 288 3.61 -19.06 5.36
CA LEU A 288 4.21 -17.77 5.76
C LEU A 288 3.50 -17.13 6.95
N ALA A 289 2.31 -17.62 7.33
CA ALA A 289 1.55 -17.11 8.45
C ALA A 289 1.92 -17.90 9.72
N THR A 290 3.01 -17.48 10.36
CA THR A 290 3.50 -18.06 11.63
C THR A 290 3.32 -17.09 12.78
#